data_AF-A0A7Y3DKQ9-F1
#
_entry.id   AF-A0A7Y3DKQ9-F1
#
_cell.length_a   1.000
_cell.length_b   1.000
_cell.length_c   1.000
_cell.angle_alpha   90.00
_cell.angle_beta   90.00
_cell.angle_gamma   90.00
#
_symmetry.space_group_name_H-M   'P 1'
#
loop_
_entity.id
_entity.type
_entity.pdbx_description
1 polymer ?
#
loop_
_entity_poly.entity_id
_entity_poly.type
_entity_poly.pdbx_seq_one_letter_code
_entity_poly.pdbx_strand_id
1 'polypeptide(L)'
;MQWNIVGPGFGWLSAGVTLLFGATGWAVGGGWLAGIGTVAALAGFVFARRSAVAWMALALAAAAYAGASVADGGPVGTLTGAALLGGVTGEMLLGHWYLIDPTLPRWALKRLAAIGGAGMVADAAVVAVAAGWDDAVIGWAFAVLAVTTIVLLVAVWFALNEPSYPGVMAATGLSYLAILTAIGAAVAGRSLIDEGAGLLVGMTVGMIVPL
;
A
#
# COMPACT_ATOMS: atom_id res chain seq x y z
N MET A 1 -18.09 -8.88 -16.72
CA MET A 1 -16.67 -9.28 -16.82
C MET A 1 -16.28 -9.99 -15.53
N GLN A 2 -16.15 -11.31 -15.54
CA GLN A 2 -15.69 -12.05 -14.37
C GLN A 2 -14.16 -11.96 -14.32
N TRP A 3 -13.62 -11.21 -13.36
CA TRP A 3 -12.20 -11.17 -13.03
C TRP A 3 -11.81 -12.51 -12.40
N ASN A 4 -11.53 -13.51 -13.23
CA ASN A 4 -10.99 -14.80 -12.82
C ASN A 4 -9.67 -15.06 -13.55
N ILE A 5 -8.79 -14.04 -13.51
CA ILE A 5 -7.50 -14.06 -14.21
C ILE A 5 -6.46 -14.85 -13.41
N VAL A 6 -6.58 -14.80 -12.08
CA VAL A 6 -5.76 -15.55 -11.13
C VAL A 6 -6.71 -16.47 -10.37
N GLY A 7 -6.33 -17.74 -10.21
CA GLY A 7 -7.13 -18.70 -9.45
C GLY A 7 -7.40 -18.24 -8.02
N PRO A 8 -8.24 -18.97 -7.26
CA PRO A 8 -8.67 -18.55 -5.92
C PRO A 8 -7.49 -18.25 -4.98
N GLY A 9 -6.33 -18.89 -5.18
CA GLY A 9 -5.12 -18.69 -4.37
C GLY A 9 -4.70 -17.24 -4.18
N PHE A 10 -4.82 -16.38 -5.20
CA PHE A 10 -4.53 -14.95 -5.05
C PHE A 10 -5.51 -14.28 -4.07
N GLY A 11 -6.80 -14.61 -4.17
CA GLY A 11 -7.83 -14.13 -3.25
C GLY A 11 -7.59 -14.58 -1.81
N TRP A 12 -7.16 -15.83 -1.59
CA TRP A 12 -6.76 -16.33 -0.28
C TRP A 12 -5.57 -15.55 0.29
N LEU A 13 -4.56 -15.28 -0.54
CA LEU A 13 -3.37 -14.54 -0.10
C LEU A 13 -3.71 -13.09 0.24
N SER A 14 -4.41 -12.37 -0.63
CA SER A 14 -4.82 -10.98 -0.36
C SER A 14 -5.69 -10.90 0.88
N ALA A 15 -6.71 -11.76 1.00
CA ALA A 15 -7.57 -11.76 2.19
C ALA A 15 -6.83 -12.17 3.46
N GLY A 16 -5.90 -13.13 3.38
CA GLY A 16 -5.08 -13.56 4.51
C GLY A 16 -4.18 -12.45 5.03
N VAL A 17 -3.49 -11.73 4.13
CA VAL A 17 -2.66 -10.58 4.50
C VAL A 17 -3.51 -9.45 5.09
N THR A 18 -4.64 -9.10 4.46
CA THR A 18 -5.57 -8.10 4.99
C THR A 18 -6.13 -8.50 6.36
N LEU A 19 -6.44 -9.78 6.56
CA LEU A 19 -6.91 -10.32 7.84
C LEU A 19 -5.83 -10.20 8.92
N LEU A 20 -4.58 -10.54 8.61
CA LEU A 20 -3.47 -10.45 9.56
C LEU A 20 -3.26 -9.02 10.03
N PHE A 21 -3.12 -8.07 9.10
CA PHE A 21 -2.95 -6.65 9.46
C PHE A 21 -4.18 -6.08 10.17
N GLY A 22 -5.38 -6.46 9.74
CA GLY A 22 -6.63 -6.10 10.39
C GLY A 22 -6.72 -6.58 11.83
N ALA A 23 -6.44 -7.86 12.06
CA ALA A 23 -6.45 -8.46 13.38
C ALA A 23 -5.43 -7.81 14.31
N THR A 24 -4.23 -7.49 13.81
CA THR A 24 -3.24 -6.74 14.60
C THR A 24 -3.72 -5.33 14.92
N GLY A 25 -4.29 -4.62 13.95
CA GLY A 25 -4.82 -3.26 14.18
C GLY A 25 -5.98 -3.26 15.18
N TRP A 26 -6.85 -4.26 15.13
CA TRP A 26 -7.93 -4.41 16.09
C TRP A 26 -7.40 -4.75 17.50
N ALA A 27 -6.41 -5.65 17.61
CA ALA A 27 -5.82 -6.06 18.88
C ALA A 27 -5.10 -4.92 19.60
N VAL A 28 -4.54 -3.95 18.87
CA VAL A 28 -3.82 -2.79 19.43
C VAL A 28 -4.75 -1.61 19.73
N GLY A 29 -6.05 -1.72 19.43
CA GLY A 29 -7.06 -0.75 19.87
C GLY A 29 -7.79 0.01 18.76
N GLY A 30 -7.75 -0.43 17.51
CA GLY A 30 -8.42 0.22 16.36
C GLY A 30 -9.97 0.29 16.40
N GLY A 31 -10.58 0.01 17.56
CA GLY A 31 -12.02 0.15 17.80
C GLY A 31 -12.90 -0.86 17.06
N TRP A 32 -14.21 -0.62 17.11
CA TRP A 32 -15.22 -1.52 16.54
C TRP A 32 -15.20 -1.53 15.00
N LEU A 33 -14.83 -0.43 14.35
CA LEU A 33 -14.68 -0.35 12.90
C LEU A 33 -13.53 -1.25 12.39
N ALA A 34 -12.38 -1.27 13.06
CA ALA A 34 -11.31 -2.21 12.74
C ALA A 34 -11.75 -3.67 12.94
N GLY A 35 -12.57 -3.93 13.97
CA GLY A 35 -13.19 -5.24 14.19
C GLY A 35 -14.10 -5.68 13.03
N ILE A 36 -14.98 -4.78 12.56
CA ILE A 36 -15.82 -5.04 11.37
C ILE A 36 -14.93 -5.33 10.15
N GLY A 37 -13.89 -4.53 9.94
CA GLY A 37 -12.95 -4.75 8.83
C GLY A 37 -12.27 -6.11 8.91
N THR A 38 -11.88 -6.53 10.11
CA THR A 38 -11.22 -7.83 10.37
C THR A 38 -12.17 -9.00 10.08
N VAL A 39 -13.42 -8.90 10.55
CA VAL A 39 -14.46 -9.92 10.29
C VAL A 39 -14.79 -9.97 8.79
N ALA A 40 -14.86 -8.83 8.11
CA ALA A 40 -15.05 -8.78 6.66
C ALA A 40 -13.86 -9.39 5.91
N ALA A 41 -12.62 -9.15 6.33
CA ALA A 41 -11.43 -9.80 5.76
C ALA A 41 -11.45 -11.32 5.98
N LEU A 42 -11.90 -11.79 7.15
CA LEU A 42 -12.09 -13.22 7.43
C LEU A 42 -13.15 -13.83 6.51
N ALA A 43 -14.27 -13.14 6.28
CA ALA A 43 -15.28 -13.57 5.32
C ALA A 43 -14.70 -13.62 3.89
N GLY A 44 -13.88 -12.64 3.51
CA GLY A 44 -13.15 -12.64 2.25
C GLY A 44 -12.23 -13.86 2.08
N PHE A 45 -11.55 -14.26 3.16
CA PHE A 45 -10.69 -15.44 3.20
C PHE A 45 -11.48 -16.74 3.07
N VAL A 46 -12.53 -16.91 3.89
CA VAL A 46 -13.39 -18.12 3.89
C VAL A 46 -14.10 -18.29 2.54
N PHE A 47 -14.58 -17.20 1.94
CA PHE A 47 -15.30 -17.21 0.68
C PHE A 47 -14.42 -16.92 -0.55
N ALA A 48 -13.10 -17.03 -0.45
CA ALA A 48 -12.16 -16.70 -1.54
C ALA A 48 -12.39 -17.48 -2.84
N ARG A 49 -13.04 -18.66 -2.79
CA ARG A 49 -13.45 -19.42 -3.99
C ARG A 49 -14.61 -18.78 -4.75
N ARG A 50 -15.41 -17.94 -4.10
CA ARG A 50 -16.52 -17.19 -4.72
C ARG A 50 -16.07 -15.75 -4.93
N SER A 51 -15.46 -15.49 -6.08
CA SER A 51 -14.80 -14.21 -6.40
C SER A 51 -15.65 -12.98 -6.06
N ALA A 52 -16.93 -12.95 -6.45
CA ALA A 52 -17.82 -11.82 -6.15
C ALA A 52 -17.95 -11.55 -4.65
N VAL A 53 -18.17 -12.59 -3.83
CA VAL A 53 -18.34 -12.46 -2.38
C VAL A 53 -17.01 -12.04 -1.73
N ALA A 54 -15.91 -12.62 -2.16
CA ALA A 54 -14.58 -12.28 -1.65
C ALA A 54 -14.23 -10.82 -1.91
N TRP A 55 -14.47 -10.32 -3.13
CA TRP A 55 -14.22 -8.91 -3.48
C TRP A 55 -15.13 -7.95 -2.73
N MET A 56 -16.42 -8.29 -2.54
CA MET A 56 -17.33 -7.48 -1.73
C MET A 56 -16.87 -7.43 -0.26
N ALA A 57 -16.41 -8.55 0.28
CA ALA A 57 -15.92 -8.62 1.65
C ALA A 57 -14.62 -7.81 1.84
N LEU A 58 -13.70 -7.88 0.87
CA LEU A 58 -12.48 -7.06 0.89
C LEU A 58 -12.76 -5.57 0.67
N ALA A 59 -13.74 -5.21 -0.16
CA ALA A 59 -14.19 -3.83 -0.31
C ALA A 59 -14.80 -3.28 1.00
N LEU A 60 -15.61 -4.10 1.68
CA LEU A 60 -16.14 -3.77 3.00
C LEU A 60 -15.02 -3.62 4.04
N ALA A 61 -14.04 -4.52 4.02
CA ALA A 61 -12.88 -4.43 4.90
C ALA A 61 -12.10 -3.14 4.67
N ALA A 62 -11.81 -2.79 3.41
CA ALA A 62 -11.14 -1.55 3.05
C ALA A 62 -11.91 -0.30 3.52
N ALA A 63 -13.23 -0.28 3.34
CA ALA A 63 -14.08 0.83 3.80
C ALA A 63 -14.08 0.94 5.33
N ALA A 64 -14.14 -0.19 6.05
CA ALA A 64 -14.12 -0.22 7.50
C ALA A 64 -12.77 0.25 8.06
N TYR A 65 -11.63 -0.15 7.46
CA TYR A 65 -10.31 0.33 7.87
C TYR A 65 -10.10 1.81 7.57
N ALA A 66 -10.60 2.30 6.42
CA ALA A 66 -10.57 3.73 6.11
C ALA A 66 -11.45 4.55 7.09
N GLY A 67 -12.57 3.98 7.55
CA GLY A 67 -13.38 4.58 8.61
C GLY A 67 -12.67 4.56 9.97
N ALA A 68 -12.01 3.45 10.31
CA ALA A 68 -11.27 3.31 11.56
C ALA A 68 -10.11 4.33 11.64
N SER A 69 -9.42 4.59 10.53
CA SER A 69 -8.28 5.50 10.51
C SER A 69 -8.63 6.97 10.71
N VAL A 70 -9.91 7.35 10.75
CA VAL A 70 -10.34 8.71 11.11
C VAL A 70 -9.83 9.10 12.50
N ALA A 71 -9.74 8.15 13.43
CA ALA A 71 -9.19 8.38 14.76
C ALA A 71 -7.66 8.60 14.76
N ASP A 72 -6.96 8.12 13.73
CA ASP A 72 -5.49 8.00 13.68
C ASP A 72 -4.85 8.92 12.63
N GLY A 73 -5.52 10.02 12.26
CA GLY A 73 -4.99 11.00 11.29
C GLY A 73 -5.69 10.99 9.92
N GLY A 74 -6.74 10.20 9.75
CA GLY A 74 -7.67 10.30 8.62
C GLY A 74 -7.50 9.22 7.54
N PRO A 75 -8.51 9.08 6.65
CA PRO A 75 -8.51 8.05 5.61
C PRO A 75 -7.48 8.30 4.50
N VAL A 76 -7.05 9.54 4.29
CA VAL A 76 -6.21 9.90 3.13
C VAL A 76 -4.87 9.15 3.19
N GLY A 77 -4.13 9.25 4.30
CA GLY A 77 -2.85 8.56 4.45
C GLY A 77 -2.96 7.03 4.41
N THR A 78 -4.07 6.48 4.89
CA THR A 78 -4.36 5.04 4.81
C THR A 78 -4.63 4.61 3.38
N LEU A 79 -5.39 5.39 2.61
CA LEU A 79 -5.72 5.07 1.22
C LEU A 79 -4.52 5.24 0.28
N THR A 80 -3.70 6.28 0.47
CA THR A 80 -2.47 6.47 -0.32
C THR A 80 -1.45 5.38 -0.03
N GLY A 81 -1.25 5.05 1.25
CA GLY A 81 -0.37 3.95 1.66
C GLY A 81 -0.86 2.60 1.15
N ALA A 82 -2.16 2.33 1.19
CA ALA A 82 -2.76 1.11 0.65
C ALA A 82 -2.60 1.03 -0.88
N ALA A 83 -2.77 2.15 -1.61
CA ALA A 83 -2.55 2.21 -3.05
C ALA A 83 -1.08 1.97 -3.40
N LEU A 84 -0.16 2.60 -2.67
CA LEU A 84 1.29 2.41 -2.83
C LEU A 84 1.67 0.94 -2.59
N LEU A 85 1.50 0.45 -1.36
CA LEU A 85 1.97 -0.88 -0.99
C LEU A 85 1.19 -1.99 -1.69
N GLY A 86 -0.13 -1.83 -1.85
CA GLY A 86 -0.97 -2.78 -2.58
C GLY A 86 -0.66 -2.83 -4.07
N GLY A 87 -0.40 -1.67 -4.70
CA GLY A 87 -0.03 -1.58 -6.11
C GLY A 87 1.32 -2.22 -6.39
N VAL A 88 2.35 -1.86 -5.64
CA VAL A 88 3.72 -2.38 -5.82
C VAL A 88 3.80 -3.87 -5.48
N THR A 89 3.21 -4.30 -4.37
CA THR A 89 3.20 -5.72 -3.98
C THR A 89 2.37 -6.56 -4.96
N GLY A 90 1.22 -6.05 -5.38
CA GLY A 90 0.34 -6.73 -6.32
C GLY A 90 1.01 -6.92 -7.68
N GLU A 91 1.70 -5.90 -8.19
CA GLU A 91 2.44 -5.98 -9.43
C GLU A 91 3.56 -7.03 -9.33
N MET A 92 4.35 -7.04 -8.25
CA MET A 92 5.44 -7.98 -8.07
C MET A 92 4.92 -9.44 -8.00
N LEU A 93 3.84 -9.67 -7.24
CA LEU A 93 3.22 -11.00 -7.10
C LEU A 93 2.65 -11.51 -8.43
N LEU A 94 1.89 -10.67 -9.15
CA LEU A 94 1.34 -11.07 -10.45
C LEU A 94 2.43 -11.20 -11.52
N GLY A 95 3.51 -10.43 -11.42
CA GLY A 95 4.66 -10.53 -12.32
C GLY A 95 5.35 -11.89 -12.19
N HIS A 96 5.54 -12.40 -10.97
CA HIS A 96 6.04 -13.76 -10.76
C HIS A 96 5.05 -14.83 -11.22
N TRP A 97 3.75 -14.60 -11.00
CA TRP A 97 2.72 -15.52 -11.49
C TRP A 97 2.72 -15.62 -13.02
N TYR A 98 2.99 -14.51 -13.73
CA TYR A 98 3.11 -14.50 -15.19
C TYR A 98 4.24 -15.40 -15.70
N LEU A 99 5.33 -15.57 -14.94
CA LEU A 99 6.44 -16.46 -15.34
C LEU A 99 6.03 -17.94 -15.33
N ILE A 100 5.07 -18.31 -14.47
CA ILE A 100 4.52 -19.67 -14.40
C ILE A 100 3.35 -19.85 -15.36
N ASP A 101 2.50 -18.83 -15.50
CA ASP A 101 1.33 -18.84 -16.37
C ASP A 101 1.29 -17.56 -17.25
N PRO A 102 1.84 -17.61 -18.48
CA PRO A 102 1.93 -16.46 -19.37
C PRO A 102 0.60 -16.05 -20.02
N THR A 103 -0.53 -16.65 -19.62
CA THR A 103 -1.87 -16.25 -20.08
C THR A 103 -2.38 -14.96 -19.40
N LEU A 104 -1.72 -14.52 -18.32
CA LEU A 104 -2.01 -13.28 -17.61
C LEU A 104 -1.83 -12.05 -18.52
N PRO A 105 -2.82 -11.16 -18.64
CA PRO A 105 -2.71 -10.02 -19.52
C PRO A 105 -1.81 -8.93 -18.92
N ARG A 106 -0.82 -8.46 -19.69
CA ARG A 106 0.16 -7.44 -19.27
C ARG A 106 -0.47 -6.11 -18.85
N TRP A 107 -1.70 -5.81 -19.30
CA TRP A 107 -2.41 -4.60 -18.86
C TRP A 107 -2.70 -4.62 -17.36
N ALA A 108 -2.89 -5.80 -16.75
CA ALA A 108 -3.14 -5.92 -15.32
C ALA A 108 -1.89 -5.49 -14.52
N LEU A 109 -0.72 -5.97 -14.93
CA LEU A 109 0.59 -5.57 -14.37
C LEU A 109 0.82 -4.07 -14.51
N LYS A 110 0.58 -3.52 -15.72
CA LYS A 110 0.71 -2.08 -15.97
C LYS A 110 -0.21 -1.23 -15.10
N ARG A 111 -1.45 -1.69 -14.85
CA ARG A 111 -2.37 -0.99 -13.95
C ARG A 111 -1.89 -1.01 -12.52
N LEU A 112 -1.36 -2.13 -12.04
CA LEU A 112 -0.83 -2.22 -10.67
C LEU A 112 0.43 -1.37 -10.50
N ALA A 113 1.34 -1.35 -11.48
CA ALA A 113 2.48 -0.43 -11.52
C ALA A 113 2.01 1.04 -11.46
N ALA A 114 0.99 1.39 -12.25
CA ALA A 114 0.42 2.73 -12.26
C ALA A 114 -0.26 3.09 -10.93
N ILE A 115 -1.00 2.17 -10.31
CA ILE A 115 -1.62 2.35 -8.99
C ILE A 115 -0.53 2.54 -7.93
N GLY A 116 0.53 1.72 -7.95
CA GLY A 116 1.65 1.86 -7.02
C GLY A 116 2.37 3.19 -7.19
N GLY A 117 2.60 3.63 -8.43
CA GLY A 117 3.28 4.90 -8.73
C GLY A 117 2.43 6.11 -8.35
N ALA A 118 1.14 6.10 -8.69
CA ALA A 118 0.19 7.12 -8.27
C ALA A 118 0.03 7.13 -6.73
N GLY A 119 0.04 5.94 -6.11
CA GLY A 119 0.06 5.77 -4.67
C GLY A 119 1.28 6.43 -4.05
N MET A 120 2.49 6.22 -4.59
CA MET A 120 3.73 6.86 -4.11
C MET A 120 3.64 8.38 -4.20
N VAL A 121 3.14 8.93 -5.32
CA VAL A 121 3.00 10.38 -5.49
C VAL A 121 1.99 10.96 -4.50
N ALA A 122 0.83 10.33 -4.37
CA ALA A 122 -0.20 10.78 -3.44
C ALA A 122 0.27 10.67 -1.98
N ASP A 123 0.96 9.58 -1.64
CA ASP A 123 1.51 9.36 -0.32
C ASP A 123 2.61 10.37 0.02
N ALA A 124 3.48 10.67 -0.94
CA ALA A 124 4.49 11.71 -0.78
C ALA A 124 3.89 13.10 -0.60
N ALA A 125 2.75 13.40 -1.24
CA ALA A 125 2.04 14.65 -1.02
C ALA A 125 1.45 14.72 0.41
N VAL A 126 0.92 13.61 0.93
CA VAL A 126 0.44 13.54 2.33
C VAL A 126 1.59 13.77 3.31
N VAL A 127 2.71 13.06 3.13
CA VAL A 127 3.92 13.24 3.96
C VAL A 127 4.42 14.68 3.86
N ALA A 128 4.48 15.27 2.66
CA ALA A 128 4.98 16.63 2.49
C ALA A 128 4.20 17.69 3.25
N VAL A 129 2.89 17.50 3.43
CA VAL A 129 2.03 18.44 4.17
C VAL A 129 2.06 18.19 5.67
N ALA A 130 2.21 16.93 6.12
CA ALA A 130 2.05 16.55 7.52
C ALA A 130 3.38 16.31 8.27
N ALA A 131 4.50 16.18 7.57
CA ALA A 131 5.80 15.88 8.16
C ALA A 131 6.43 17.07 8.90
N GLY A 132 7.12 16.76 9.99
CA GLY A 132 8.18 17.59 10.55
C GLY A 132 9.47 17.32 9.78
N TRP A 133 10.06 18.34 9.17
CA TRP A 133 11.25 18.21 8.31
C TRP A 133 12.56 18.51 9.06
N ASP A 134 12.56 18.32 10.38
CA ASP A 134 13.70 18.66 11.24
C ASP A 134 14.83 17.62 11.17
N ASP A 135 14.50 16.33 11.06
CA ASP A 135 15.50 15.30 10.76
C ASP A 135 15.84 15.28 9.27
N ALA A 136 16.92 15.98 8.92
CA ALA A 136 17.41 16.04 7.56
C ALA A 136 17.81 14.66 7.00
N VAL A 137 18.29 13.73 7.84
CA VAL A 137 18.73 12.40 7.37
C VAL A 137 17.53 11.58 6.96
N ILE A 138 16.48 11.53 7.79
CA ILE A 138 15.23 10.83 7.48
C ILE A 138 14.51 11.53 6.31
N GLY A 139 14.50 12.86 6.28
CA GLY A 139 13.94 13.65 5.17
C GLY A 139 14.57 13.31 3.82
N TRP A 140 15.90 13.26 3.76
CA TRP A 140 16.62 12.86 2.54
C TRP A 140 16.44 11.38 2.21
N ALA A 141 16.44 10.50 3.20
CA ALA A 141 16.16 9.08 2.99
C ALA A 141 14.78 8.88 2.36
N PHE A 142 13.75 9.54 2.91
CA PHE A 142 12.41 9.54 2.34
C PHE A 142 12.41 10.03 0.89
N ALA A 143 13.01 11.19 0.62
CA ALA A 143 13.02 11.79 -0.71
C ALA A 143 13.69 10.88 -1.75
N VAL A 144 14.85 10.32 -1.43
CA VAL A 144 15.57 9.40 -2.33
C VAL A 144 14.74 8.14 -2.58
N LEU A 145 14.23 7.50 -1.52
CA LEU A 145 13.44 6.26 -1.66
C LEU A 145 12.13 6.49 -2.43
N ALA A 146 11.44 7.60 -2.20
CA ALA A 146 10.24 8.00 -2.92
C ALA A 146 10.52 8.19 -4.42
N VAL A 147 11.55 8.97 -4.76
CA VAL A 147 11.94 9.22 -6.15
C VAL A 147 12.38 7.94 -6.84
N THR A 148 13.22 7.12 -6.19
CA THR A 148 13.65 5.83 -6.74
C THR A 148 12.47 4.91 -6.98
N THR A 149 11.49 4.86 -6.07
CA THR A 149 10.27 4.05 -6.24
C THR A 149 9.51 4.47 -7.50
N ILE A 150 9.32 5.78 -7.73
CA ILE A 150 8.63 6.29 -8.91
C ILE A 150 9.39 5.92 -10.19
N VAL A 151 10.71 6.16 -10.21
CA VAL A 151 11.57 5.84 -11.37
C VAL A 151 11.51 4.35 -11.70
N LEU A 152 11.58 3.48 -10.70
CA LEU A 152 11.51 2.03 -10.89
C LEU A 152 10.14 1.60 -11.42
N LEU A 153 9.04 2.15 -10.92
CA LEU A 153 7.69 1.81 -11.41
C LEU A 153 7.44 2.29 -12.84
N VAL A 154 8.03 3.43 -13.21
CA VAL A 154 8.05 3.89 -14.61
C VAL A 154 8.88 2.93 -15.47
N ALA A 155 10.05 2.50 -14.99
CA ALA A 155 10.89 1.53 -15.69
C ALA A 155 10.19 0.16 -15.86
N VAL A 156 9.46 -0.31 -14.85
CA VAL A 156 8.58 -1.49 -14.94
C VAL A 156 7.55 -1.32 -16.06
N TRP A 157 6.90 -0.15 -16.12
CA TRP A 157 5.89 0.13 -17.14
C TRP A 157 6.47 0.09 -18.56
N PHE A 158 7.67 0.64 -18.75
CA PHE A 158 8.41 0.56 -20.01
C PHE A 158 8.83 -0.88 -20.34
N ALA A 159 9.36 -1.63 -19.37
CA ALA A 159 9.72 -3.03 -19.56
C ALA A 159 8.53 -3.90 -19.97
N LEU A 160 7.33 -3.62 -19.44
CA LEU A 160 6.09 -4.30 -19.82
C LEU A 160 5.54 -3.90 -21.20
N ASN A 161 6.05 -2.83 -21.82
CA ASN A 161 5.73 -2.48 -23.22
C ASN A 161 6.51 -3.32 -24.23
N GLU A 162 7.64 -3.90 -23.83
CA GLU A 162 8.47 -4.73 -24.69
C GLU A 162 7.77 -6.07 -25.00
N PRO A 163 7.46 -6.40 -26.27
CA PRO A 163 6.71 -7.62 -26.64
C PRO A 163 7.42 -8.91 -26.23
N SER A 164 8.75 -8.89 -26.16
CA SER A 164 9.55 -10.07 -25.87
C SER A 164 9.41 -10.54 -24.41
N TYR A 165 9.55 -11.86 -24.20
CA TYR A 165 9.52 -12.48 -22.86
C TYR A 165 10.57 -11.91 -21.88
N PRO A 166 11.80 -11.57 -22.30
CA PRO A 166 12.77 -10.89 -21.44
C PRO A 166 12.28 -9.57 -20.85
N GLY A 167 11.38 -8.83 -21.51
CA GLY A 167 10.80 -7.61 -20.97
C GLY A 167 10.06 -7.84 -19.64
N VAL A 168 9.37 -8.98 -19.51
CA VAL A 168 8.66 -9.33 -18.27
C VAL A 168 9.62 -9.84 -17.18
N MET A 169 10.69 -10.54 -17.56
CA MET A 169 11.76 -10.88 -16.61
C MET A 169 12.46 -9.61 -16.07
N ALA A 170 12.68 -8.61 -16.91
CA ALA A 170 13.23 -7.32 -16.45
C ALA A 170 12.25 -6.58 -15.53
N ALA A 171 10.96 -6.54 -15.89
CA ALA A 171 9.92 -5.90 -15.08
C ALA A 171 9.83 -6.49 -13.66
N THR A 172 9.87 -7.83 -13.55
CA THR A 172 9.83 -8.51 -12.25
C THR A 172 11.07 -8.24 -11.38
N GLY A 173 12.25 -8.13 -11.98
CA GLY A 173 13.46 -7.72 -11.25
C GLY A 173 13.39 -6.27 -10.76
N LEU A 174 12.90 -5.36 -11.61
CA LEU A 174 12.74 -3.94 -11.26
C LEU A 174 11.69 -3.72 -10.16
N SER A 175 10.60 -4.50 -10.16
CA SER A 175 9.57 -4.39 -9.13
C SER A 175 10.00 -4.90 -7.77
N TYR A 176 10.95 -5.84 -7.71
CA TYR A 176 11.59 -6.23 -6.45
C TYR A 176 12.37 -5.06 -5.82
N LEU A 177 13.08 -4.28 -6.63
CA LEU A 177 13.71 -3.06 -6.12
C LEU A 177 12.66 -2.03 -5.72
N ALA A 178 11.58 -1.90 -6.51
CA ALA A 178 10.51 -0.95 -6.22
C ALA A 178 9.79 -1.25 -4.90
N ILE A 179 9.56 -2.53 -4.55
CA ILE A 179 8.94 -2.89 -3.27
C ILE A 179 9.84 -2.55 -2.08
N LEU A 180 11.15 -2.78 -2.20
CA LEU A 180 12.10 -2.44 -1.14
C LEU A 180 12.14 -0.93 -0.90
N THR A 181 12.19 -0.14 -1.97
CA THR A 181 12.21 1.32 -1.85
C THR A 181 10.86 1.88 -1.40
N ALA A 182 9.74 1.28 -1.84
CA ALA A 182 8.40 1.70 -1.42
C ALA A 182 8.15 1.45 0.07
N ILE A 183 8.57 0.30 0.60
CA ILE A 183 8.48 0.01 2.04
C ILE A 183 9.36 0.98 2.83
N GLY A 184 10.60 1.21 2.36
CA GLY A 184 11.50 2.17 2.99
C GLY A 184 10.92 3.59 3.03
N ALA A 185 10.37 4.06 1.91
CA ALA A 185 9.71 5.36 1.82
C ALA A 185 8.47 5.45 2.71
N ALA A 186 7.64 4.39 2.78
CA ALA A 186 6.46 4.36 3.63
C ALA A 186 6.85 4.47 5.12
N VAL A 187 7.86 3.72 5.57
CA VAL A 187 8.34 3.75 6.96
C VAL A 187 8.95 5.12 7.29
N ALA A 188 9.87 5.62 6.46
CA ALA A 188 10.49 6.93 6.67
C ALA A 188 9.46 8.07 6.63
N GLY A 189 8.46 8.00 5.76
CA GLY A 189 7.39 8.99 5.70
C GLY A 189 6.54 9.02 6.98
N ARG A 190 6.32 7.86 7.61
CA ARG A 190 5.52 7.80 8.85
C ARG A 190 6.32 8.29 10.05
N SER A 191 7.62 8.06 10.13
CA SER A 191 8.46 8.65 11.18
C SER A 191 8.51 10.18 11.09
N LEU A 192 8.60 10.74 9.88
CA LEU A 192 8.55 12.20 9.68
C LEU A 192 7.21 12.82 10.10
N ILE A 193 6.10 12.12 9.84
CA ILE A 193 4.78 12.56 10.29
C ILE A 193 4.69 12.53 11.82
N ASP A 194 5.25 11.52 12.48
CA ASP A 194 5.26 11.40 13.94
C ASP A 194 6.06 12.54 14.60
N GLU A 195 7.21 12.91 14.02
CA GLU A 195 7.98 14.10 14.42
C GLU A 195 7.15 15.38 14.31
N GLY A 196 6.46 15.57 13.17
CA GLY A 196 5.58 16.73 12.95
C GLY A 196 4.44 16.81 13.95
N ALA A 197 3.82 15.68 14.28
CA ALA A 197 2.77 15.59 15.30
C ALA A 197 3.29 15.93 16.70
N GLY A 198 4.50 15.47 17.04
CA GLY A 198 5.18 15.78 18.31
C GLY A 198 5.40 17.28 18.52
N LEU A 199 5.75 18.03 17.46
CA LEU A 199 5.97 19.47 17.53
C LEU A 199 4.68 20.25 17.82
N LEU A 200 3.56 19.84 17.21
CA LEU A 200 2.25 20.47 17.43
C LEU A 200 1.76 20.27 18.88
N VAL A 201 2.05 19.12 19.47
CA VAL A 201 1.78 18.85 20.90
C VAL A 201 2.73 19.65 21.80
N GLY A 202 4.02 19.75 21.45
CA GLY A 202 4.98 20.57 22.19
C GLY A 202 4.62 22.07 22.23
N MET A 203 4.15 22.63 21.11
CA MET A 203 3.73 24.04 21.03
C MET A 203 2.45 24.33 21.82
N THR A 204 1.53 23.37 21.93
CA THR A 204 0.30 23.52 22.72
C THR A 204 0.54 23.42 24.22
N VAL A 205 1.47 22.57 24.67
CA VAL A 205 1.88 22.49 26.09
C VAL A 205 2.69 23.72 26.53
N GLY A 206 3.56 24.25 25.66
CA GLY A 206 4.35 25.45 25.94
C GLY A 206 3.52 26.74 26.12
N MET A 207 2.27 26.77 25.63
CA MET A 207 1.35 27.90 25.81
C MET A 207 0.54 27.84 27.12
N ILE A 208 0.49 26.69 27.79
CA ILE A 208 -0.32 26.48 29.01
C ILE A 208 0.50 26.70 30.29
N VAL A 209 1.83 26.69 30.21
CA VAL A 209 2.73 26.98 31.34
C VAL A 209 3.57 28.22 31.02
N PRO A 210 3.09 29.44 31.33
CA PRO A 210 3.99 30.59 31.41
C PRO A 210 4.83 30.45 32.68
N LEU A 211 6.15 30.53 32.51
CA LEU A 211 7.12 30.70 33.61
C LEU A 211 6.85 31.97 34.41
#